data_AF-A0A086J541-F1
#
_entry.id   AF-A0A086J541-F1
#
_cell.length_a   1.000
_cell.length_b   1.000
_cell.length_c   1.000
_cell.angle_alpha   90.00
_cell.angle_beta   90.00
_cell.angle_gamma   90.00
#
_symmetry.space_group_name_H-M   'P 1'
#
loop_
_entity.id
_entity.type
_entity.pdbx_description
1 polymer ?
#
loop_
_entity_poly.entity_id
_entity_poly.type
_entity_poly.pdbx_seq_one_letter_code
_entity_poly.pdbx_strand_id
1 'polypeptide(L)'
;MIIQSCILTAQKKCEVPIKYKPTREAFDHYAHYYMKEPQELYDEVAAVADGSCEEDDISSEEVEDNEIKETDRIAVALISEDNEPRLDTYVLDKETDAFYVHHDVFLHGVPTGLAVSDRNEEPLSFVASEDGTIAIYRIFVTNHFLPDGVIVAHEGRINSIAADTVNILTNSSEEIKLWDINTQKNIFTHKRQQKAIAMKDSFVYFSDNSSVYMIDTRDKAEINLFSADSEITSISSDRNSVAAGTINGSITYSINQSKEKSFKIHGKAINNVCASMDRYIVSASQDETISLFDMQNGEIVERKAAGVDTVTVSIPSDTVNIYTYANEDGDLSAGSFEDALLRIE
;
A
#
# COMPACT_ATOMS: atom_id res chain seq x y z
N MET A 1 -5.47 14.14 6.35
CA MET A 1 -5.80 12.80 6.83
C MET A 1 -5.13 11.78 5.92
N ILE A 2 -4.37 10.86 6.52
CA ILE A 2 -3.83 9.69 5.82
C ILE A 2 -5.00 8.82 5.36
N ILE A 3 -5.13 8.63 4.05
CA ILE A 3 -6.13 7.75 3.45
C ILE A 3 -5.63 6.31 3.52
N GLN A 4 -4.37 6.08 3.20
CA GLN A 4 -3.76 4.75 3.18
C GLN A 4 -2.27 4.82 3.49
N SER A 5 -1.74 3.84 4.22
CA SER A 5 -0.30 3.69 4.45
C SER A 5 0.18 2.29 4.07
N CYS A 6 1.46 2.18 3.73
CA CYS A 6 2.16 0.94 3.44
C CYS A 6 3.55 0.99 4.09
N ILE A 7 3.95 -0.05 4.81
CA ILE A 7 5.29 -0.15 5.38
C ILE A 7 6.15 -1.17 4.65
N LEU A 8 7.39 -0.78 4.38
CA LEU A 8 8.41 -1.59 3.73
C LEU A 8 9.27 -2.35 4.73
N THR A 9 9.93 -3.38 4.23
CA THR A 9 10.94 -4.10 5.02
C THR A 9 12.23 -3.32 5.12
N ALA A 10 13.00 -3.65 6.15
CA ALA A 10 14.39 -3.24 6.24
C ALA A 10 15.21 -3.87 5.08
N GLN A 11 16.47 -3.47 4.97
CA GLN A 11 17.48 -3.86 3.97
C GLN A 11 17.41 -3.07 2.66
N LYS A 12 16.84 -1.87 2.69
CA LYS A 12 16.90 -0.94 1.56
C LYS A 12 17.93 0.14 1.84
N LYS A 13 18.79 0.41 0.87
CA LYS A 13 19.84 1.41 1.01
C LYS A 13 19.73 2.44 -0.09
N CYS A 14 19.79 3.71 0.29
CA CYS A 14 19.98 4.82 -0.62
C CYS A 14 21.10 5.70 -0.05
N GLU A 15 22.26 5.71 -0.69
CA GLU A 15 23.40 6.55 -0.28
C GLU A 15 23.29 7.98 -0.82
N VAL A 16 22.59 8.17 -1.94
CA VAL A 16 22.32 9.49 -2.51
C VAL A 16 20.95 9.43 -3.18
N PRO A 17 20.04 10.39 -2.93
CA PRO A 17 18.77 10.46 -3.63
C PRO A 17 18.98 10.43 -5.13
N ILE A 18 18.20 9.59 -5.81
CA ILE A 18 18.28 9.51 -7.26
C ILE A 18 17.68 10.79 -7.83
N LYS A 19 18.46 11.56 -8.60
CA LYS A 19 17.95 12.74 -9.28
C LYS A 19 16.74 12.36 -10.14
N TYR A 20 15.67 13.13 -9.97
CA TYR A 20 14.45 12.97 -10.73
C TYR A 20 14.73 13.07 -12.24
N LYS A 21 14.36 12.01 -12.97
CA LYS A 21 14.50 11.91 -14.44
C LYS A 21 13.20 11.34 -15.02
N PRO A 22 12.28 12.21 -15.42
CA PRO A 22 10.97 11.77 -15.90
C PRO A 22 11.03 11.03 -17.23
N THR A 23 10.07 10.13 -17.42
CA THR A 23 9.81 9.45 -18.69
C THR A 23 8.90 10.32 -19.58
N ARG A 24 9.01 10.15 -20.90
CA ARG A 24 8.22 10.94 -21.86
C ARG A 24 6.72 10.64 -21.73
N GLU A 25 6.39 9.40 -21.43
CA GLU A 25 5.03 8.90 -21.23
C GLU A 25 4.30 9.65 -20.10
N ALA A 26 5.01 10.00 -19.02
CA ALA A 26 4.43 10.77 -17.93
C ALA A 26 4.04 12.19 -18.38
N PHE A 27 4.89 12.87 -19.16
CA PHE A 27 4.55 14.19 -19.69
C PHE A 27 3.38 14.13 -20.69
N ASP A 28 3.39 13.14 -21.58
CA ASP A 28 2.31 12.95 -22.56
C ASP A 28 0.95 12.78 -21.84
N HIS A 29 0.94 12.16 -20.67
CA HIS A 29 -0.25 12.00 -19.86
C HIS A 29 -0.61 13.26 -19.06
N TYR A 30 0.32 13.85 -18.31
CA TYR A 30 0.02 14.88 -17.30
C TYR A 30 0.09 16.32 -17.80
N ALA A 31 0.63 16.60 -18.99
CA ALA A 31 0.82 17.98 -19.46
C ALA A 31 -0.48 18.82 -19.52
N HIS A 32 -1.62 18.16 -19.74
CA HIS A 32 -2.92 18.82 -19.76
C HIS A 32 -3.30 19.47 -18.42
N TYR A 33 -2.84 18.93 -17.27
CA TYR A 33 -3.05 19.55 -15.96
C TYR A 33 -2.38 20.93 -15.86
N TYR A 34 -1.33 21.16 -16.66
CA TYR A 34 -0.57 22.40 -16.70
C TYR A 34 -0.95 23.31 -17.87
N MET A 35 -1.95 22.94 -18.67
CA MET A 35 -2.35 23.66 -19.88
C MET A 35 -1.19 23.87 -20.87
N LYS A 36 -0.27 22.90 -20.94
CA LYS A 36 0.90 22.92 -21.83
C LYS A 36 0.89 21.72 -22.76
N GLU A 37 1.59 21.85 -23.89
CA GLU A 37 1.90 20.71 -24.73
C GLU A 37 2.96 19.82 -24.03
N PRO A 38 2.93 18.49 -24.21
CA PRO A 38 3.87 17.59 -23.54
C PRO A 38 5.35 17.94 -23.73
N GLN A 39 5.72 18.33 -24.95
CA GLN A 39 7.11 18.70 -25.27
C GLN A 39 7.52 20.02 -24.57
N GLU A 40 6.60 20.98 -24.47
CA GLU A 40 6.87 22.27 -23.82
C GLU A 40 7.12 22.07 -22.32
N LEU A 41 6.28 21.27 -21.67
CA LEU A 41 6.45 20.94 -20.25
C LEU A 41 7.74 20.13 -20.01
N TYR A 42 8.06 19.19 -20.90
CA TYR A 42 9.30 18.44 -20.84
C TYR A 42 10.53 19.35 -20.90
N ASP A 43 10.58 20.25 -21.89
CA ASP A 43 11.72 21.14 -22.10
C ASP A 43 11.92 22.09 -20.91
N GLU A 44 10.84 22.57 -20.30
CA GLU A 44 10.89 23.42 -19.10
C GLU A 44 11.45 22.67 -17.89
N VAL A 45 10.93 21.47 -17.60
CA VAL A 45 11.38 20.66 -16.45
C VAL A 45 12.81 20.18 -16.66
N ALA A 46 13.18 19.81 -17.88
CA ALA A 46 14.54 19.43 -18.22
C ALA A 46 15.52 20.60 -18.09
N ALA A 47 15.13 21.82 -18.51
CA ALA A 47 15.96 23.01 -18.34
C ALA A 47 16.18 23.39 -16.87
N VAL A 48 15.22 23.12 -15.99
CA VAL A 48 15.39 23.29 -14.54
C VAL A 48 16.30 22.21 -13.95
N ALA A 49 16.13 20.95 -14.38
CA ALA A 49 16.98 19.84 -13.93
C ALA A 49 18.44 19.98 -14.39
N ASP A 50 18.66 20.55 -15.58
CA ASP A 50 19.99 20.85 -16.13
C ASP A 50 20.53 22.23 -15.70
N GLY A 51 19.67 23.12 -15.17
CA GLY A 51 19.94 24.54 -14.93
C GLY A 51 20.30 24.96 -13.49
N SER A 52 20.22 24.08 -12.50
CA SER A 52 20.68 24.28 -11.11
C SER A 52 20.53 22.94 -10.37
N CYS A 53 21.52 22.34 -9.71
CA CYS A 53 22.49 22.93 -8.80
C CYS A 53 23.94 22.69 -9.25
N GLU A 54 24.76 23.74 -9.18
CA GLU A 54 26.19 23.55 -8.91
C GLU A 54 26.31 22.63 -7.69
N GLU A 55 27.21 21.63 -7.73
CA GLU A 55 27.53 20.73 -6.61
C GLU A 55 28.15 21.46 -5.40
N ASP A 56 28.06 22.78 -5.36
CA ASP A 56 28.75 23.63 -4.41
C ASP A 56 27.75 24.02 -3.29
N ASP A 57 27.95 23.39 -2.12
CA ASP A 57 27.37 23.69 -0.80
C ASP A 57 26.15 22.88 -0.31
N ILE A 58 26.01 21.59 -0.66
CA ILE A 58 25.24 20.68 0.21
C ILE A 58 26.14 20.36 1.42
N SER A 59 25.74 20.77 2.62
CA SER A 59 26.51 20.49 3.83
C SER A 59 26.55 18.97 4.11
N SER A 60 27.58 18.48 4.80
CA SER A 60 27.64 17.05 5.18
C SER A 60 26.44 16.59 6.01
N GLU A 61 25.79 17.50 6.74
CA GLU A 61 24.58 17.23 7.52
C GLU A 61 23.36 17.01 6.60
N GLU A 62 23.21 17.80 5.53
CA GLU A 62 22.14 17.62 4.53
C GLU A 62 22.33 16.35 3.67
N VAL A 63 23.56 15.83 3.57
CA VAL A 63 23.81 14.53 2.93
C VAL A 63 23.31 13.40 3.83
N GLU A 64 23.58 13.44 5.14
CA GLU A 64 23.13 12.41 6.09
C GLU A 64 21.60 12.35 6.22
N ASP A 65 20.90 13.49 6.17
CA ASP A 65 19.43 13.56 6.24
C ASP A 65 18.72 12.96 5.01
N ASN A 66 19.46 12.80 3.91
CA ASN A 66 18.98 12.25 2.65
C ASN A 66 19.36 10.76 2.45
N GLU A 67 20.10 10.18 3.39
CA GLU A 67 20.50 8.78 3.35
C GLU A 67 19.43 7.88 3.99
N ILE A 68 19.08 6.81 3.27
CA ILE A 68 18.24 5.74 3.82
C ILE A 68 19.14 4.53 4.05
N LYS A 69 19.25 4.09 5.30
CA LYS A 69 20.13 2.99 5.69
C LYS A 69 19.40 1.66 5.53
N GLU A 70 20.17 0.59 5.30
CA GLU A 70 19.65 -0.79 5.26
C GLU A 70 18.91 -1.18 6.54
N THR A 71 19.18 -0.52 7.65
CA THR A 71 18.50 -0.80 8.90
C THR A 71 17.15 -0.12 9.01
N ASP A 72 16.89 0.89 8.19
CA ASP A 72 15.75 1.78 8.35
C ASP A 72 14.49 1.11 7.83
N ARG A 73 13.37 1.51 8.43
CA ARG A 73 12.06 1.08 7.99
C ARG A 73 11.37 2.27 7.37
N ILE A 74 10.92 2.07 6.14
CA ILE A 74 10.31 3.12 5.35
C ILE A 74 8.82 2.86 5.33
N ALA A 75 8.01 3.88 5.56
CA ALA A 75 6.59 3.81 5.30
C ALA A 75 6.23 4.85 4.25
N VAL A 76 5.23 4.54 3.43
CA VAL A 76 4.68 5.46 2.45
C VAL A 76 3.23 5.68 2.80
N ALA A 77 2.81 6.94 2.89
CA ALA A 77 1.42 7.29 3.18
C ALA A 77 0.84 8.16 2.07
N LEU A 78 -0.34 7.77 1.61
CA LEU A 78 -1.19 8.59 0.77
C LEU A 78 -2.02 9.49 1.67
N ILE A 79 -1.81 10.79 1.57
CA ILE A 79 -2.50 11.80 2.36
C ILE A 79 -3.36 12.65 1.44
N SER A 80 -4.57 12.94 1.90
CA SER A 80 -5.41 13.96 1.28
C SER A 80 -5.85 14.91 2.37
N GLU A 81 -5.27 16.10 2.33
CA GLU A 81 -5.64 17.25 3.17
C GLU A 81 -5.98 18.40 2.25
N ASP A 82 -7.07 19.11 2.56
CA ASP A 82 -7.43 20.35 1.88
C ASP A 82 -7.53 20.28 0.34
N ASN A 83 -7.82 19.09 -0.21
CA ASN A 83 -7.85 18.76 -1.65
C ASN A 83 -6.48 18.77 -2.35
N GLU A 84 -5.38 18.72 -1.61
CA GLU A 84 -4.04 18.54 -2.15
C GLU A 84 -3.54 17.13 -1.79
N PRO A 85 -3.72 16.15 -2.69
CA PRO A 85 -3.24 14.80 -2.44
C PRO A 85 -1.71 14.77 -2.51
N ARG A 86 -1.09 14.17 -1.50
CA ARG A 86 0.36 13.99 -1.40
C ARG A 86 0.72 12.55 -1.07
N LEU A 87 1.91 12.17 -1.48
CA LEU A 87 2.53 10.89 -1.16
C LEU A 87 3.77 11.17 -0.32
N ASP A 88 3.68 10.87 0.97
CA ASP A 88 4.76 11.16 1.92
C ASP A 88 5.53 9.87 2.18
N THR A 89 6.86 9.95 2.06
CA THR A 89 7.79 8.88 2.44
C THR A 89 8.31 9.19 3.85
N TYR A 90 8.07 8.27 4.77
CA TYR A 90 8.48 8.34 6.17
C TYR A 90 9.61 7.35 6.46
N VAL A 91 10.50 7.73 7.37
CA VAL A 91 11.47 6.83 8.00
C VAL A 91 11.12 6.66 9.47
N LEU A 92 11.12 5.42 9.94
CA LEU A 92 10.90 5.09 11.36
C LEU A 92 12.22 5.20 12.13
N ASP A 93 12.25 6.09 13.11
CA ASP A 93 13.32 6.15 14.09
C ASP A 93 13.15 5.03 15.13
N LYS A 94 14.19 4.21 15.28
CA LYS A 94 14.20 3.06 16.21
C LYS A 94 14.39 3.45 17.66
N GLU A 95 14.91 4.65 17.95
CA GLU A 95 15.14 5.09 19.33
C GLU A 95 13.87 5.69 19.93
N THR A 96 13.04 6.32 19.10
CA THR A 96 11.82 7.05 19.52
C THR A 96 10.52 6.37 19.11
N ASP A 97 10.57 5.36 18.23
CA ASP A 97 9.41 4.74 17.55
C ASP A 97 8.53 5.76 16.80
N ALA A 98 9.10 6.91 16.43
CA ALA A 98 8.43 7.97 15.71
C ALA A 98 8.74 7.93 14.21
N PHE A 99 7.76 8.30 13.40
CA PHE A 99 7.96 8.50 11.96
C PHE A 99 8.33 9.96 11.68
N TYR A 100 9.30 10.15 10.79
CA TYR A 100 9.69 11.45 10.26
C TYR A 100 9.54 11.44 8.75
N VAL A 101 9.01 12.53 8.18
CA VAL A 101 8.91 12.69 6.72
C VAL A 101 10.31 12.90 6.17
N HIS A 102 10.73 12.02 5.27
CA HIS A 102 11.98 12.15 4.53
C HIS A 102 11.78 13.00 3.27
N HIS A 103 10.68 12.80 2.54
CA HIS A 103 10.29 13.64 1.40
C HIS A 103 8.82 13.40 1.07
N ASP A 104 8.24 14.34 0.34
CA ASP A 104 6.87 14.33 -0.14
C ASP A 104 6.78 14.52 -1.66
N VAL A 105 5.68 14.05 -2.24
CA VAL A 105 5.36 14.21 -3.67
C VAL A 105 3.91 14.64 -3.80
N PHE A 106 3.68 15.77 -4.48
CA PHE A 106 2.34 16.20 -4.85
C PHE A 106 1.80 15.32 -5.97
N LEU A 107 0.55 14.86 -5.81
CA LEU A 107 -0.10 13.96 -6.74
C LEU A 107 -1.05 14.71 -7.66
N HIS A 108 -1.21 14.20 -8.88
CA HIS A 108 -2.19 14.69 -9.85
C HIS A 108 -3.42 13.80 -9.88
N GLY A 109 -4.60 14.41 -9.89
CA GLY A 109 -5.87 13.70 -9.92
C GLY A 109 -6.38 13.30 -8.54
N VAL A 110 -7.38 12.41 -8.52
CA VAL A 110 -8.00 11.93 -7.27
C VAL A 110 -7.51 10.51 -7.00
N PRO A 111 -6.63 10.29 -6.00
CA PRO A 111 -6.09 8.98 -5.71
C PRO A 111 -7.14 8.12 -4.98
N THR A 112 -7.22 6.85 -5.33
CA THR A 112 -8.16 5.87 -4.76
C THR A 112 -7.49 4.77 -3.97
N GLY A 113 -6.18 4.57 -4.13
CA GLY A 113 -5.45 3.57 -3.35
C GLY A 113 -3.94 3.67 -3.54
N LEU A 114 -3.23 3.10 -2.58
CA LEU A 114 -1.78 3.00 -2.52
C LEU A 114 -1.37 1.53 -2.43
N ALA A 115 -0.36 1.13 -3.21
CA ALA A 115 0.34 -0.13 -3.02
C ALA A 115 1.83 0.10 -3.13
N VAL A 116 2.62 -0.76 -2.49
CA VAL A 116 4.07 -0.69 -2.52
C VAL A 116 4.66 -2.03 -2.91
N SER A 117 5.67 -2.00 -3.77
CA SER A 117 6.45 -3.15 -4.19
C SER A 117 7.80 -3.15 -3.48
N ASP A 118 7.97 -4.12 -2.59
CA ASP A 118 9.14 -4.26 -1.74
C ASP A 118 10.28 -5.03 -2.45
N ARG A 119 10.76 -4.49 -3.57
CA ARG A 119 11.77 -5.15 -4.42
C ARG A 119 13.18 -5.03 -3.85
N ASN A 120 14.05 -5.98 -4.20
CA ASN A 120 15.47 -5.96 -3.78
C ASN A 120 16.31 -4.89 -4.50
N GLU A 121 15.86 -4.41 -5.65
CA GLU A 121 16.52 -3.34 -6.40
C GLU A 121 16.14 -1.98 -5.79
N GLU A 122 15.09 -1.34 -6.33
CA GLU A 122 14.49 -0.12 -5.80
C GLU A 122 13.02 -0.39 -5.45
N PRO A 123 12.58 -0.01 -4.24
CA PRO A 123 11.18 -0.12 -3.89
C PRO A 123 10.35 0.91 -4.67
N LEU A 124 9.19 0.46 -5.14
CA LEU A 124 8.27 1.28 -5.94
C LEU A 124 6.97 1.49 -5.18
N SER A 125 6.40 2.66 -5.31
CA SER A 125 5.02 2.93 -4.89
C SER A 125 4.13 3.12 -6.11
N PHE A 126 2.88 2.70 -5.95
CA PHE A 126 1.86 2.76 -6.98
C PHE A 126 0.63 3.47 -6.41
N VAL A 127 0.24 4.55 -7.07
CA VAL A 127 -0.96 5.31 -6.73
C VAL A 127 -2.00 5.04 -7.80
N ALA A 128 -3.10 4.42 -7.41
CA ALA A 128 -4.27 4.24 -8.26
C ALA A 128 -5.16 5.48 -8.22
N SER A 129 -5.79 5.80 -9.35
CA SER A 129 -6.60 7.02 -9.51
C SER A 129 -8.03 6.76 -9.99
N GLU A 130 -8.91 7.74 -9.79
CA GLU A 130 -10.32 7.68 -10.25
C GLU A 130 -10.45 7.66 -11.78
N ASP A 131 -9.43 8.11 -12.52
CA ASP A 131 -9.40 8.11 -13.98
C ASP A 131 -9.01 6.75 -14.61
N GLY A 132 -8.72 5.74 -13.77
CA GLY A 132 -8.33 4.42 -14.24
C GLY A 132 -6.82 4.23 -14.44
N THR A 133 -6.01 5.21 -14.04
CA THR A 133 -4.56 5.15 -14.16
C THR A 133 -3.87 4.66 -12.88
N ILE A 134 -2.68 4.11 -13.05
CA ILE A 134 -1.73 3.79 -11.99
C ILE A 134 -0.49 4.64 -12.23
N ALA A 135 -0.21 5.57 -11.32
CA ALA A 135 1.03 6.33 -11.30
C ALA A 135 2.11 5.54 -10.54
N ILE A 136 3.30 5.45 -11.12
CA ILE A 136 4.45 4.72 -10.56
C ILE A 136 5.47 5.73 -10.04
N TYR A 137 5.90 5.58 -8.79
CA TYR A 137 6.93 6.41 -8.18
C TYR A 137 8.04 5.54 -7.59
N ARG A 138 9.30 5.89 -7.88
CA ARG A 138 10.47 5.35 -7.18
C ARG A 138 10.61 6.04 -5.83
N ILE A 139 10.62 5.26 -4.76
CA ILE A 139 10.57 5.80 -3.39
C ILE A 139 11.87 6.52 -2.99
N PHE A 140 12.99 6.28 -3.67
CA PHE A 140 14.29 6.90 -3.37
C PHE A 140 14.64 8.09 -4.26
N VAL A 141 13.71 8.50 -5.11
CA VAL A 141 13.83 9.73 -5.88
C VAL A 141 13.17 10.84 -5.07
N THR A 142 13.88 11.94 -4.87
CA THR A 142 13.35 13.15 -4.22
C THR A 142 12.92 14.16 -5.28
N ASN A 143 11.97 15.04 -4.93
CA ASN A 143 11.47 16.12 -5.79
C ASN A 143 10.85 15.64 -7.11
N HIS A 144 9.98 14.63 -7.07
CA HIS A 144 9.19 14.26 -8.24
C HIS A 144 8.30 15.43 -8.66
N PHE A 145 8.46 15.85 -9.92
CA PHE A 145 7.52 16.77 -10.54
C PHE A 145 6.29 16.05 -11.15
N LEU A 146 6.50 14.83 -11.64
CA LEU A 146 5.54 13.88 -12.22
C LEU A 146 5.94 12.45 -11.83
N PRO A 147 5.05 11.46 -11.89
CA PRO A 147 5.42 10.05 -11.71
C PRO A 147 6.48 9.58 -12.70
N ASP A 148 7.24 8.56 -12.30
CA ASP A 148 8.24 7.89 -13.14
C ASP A 148 7.61 7.11 -14.30
N GLY A 149 6.36 6.69 -14.15
CA GLY A 149 5.60 6.00 -15.19
C GLY A 149 4.10 6.03 -14.94
N VAL A 150 3.33 5.74 -15.99
CA VAL A 150 1.87 5.65 -15.91
C VAL A 150 1.37 4.42 -16.64
N ILE A 151 0.45 3.70 -16.02
CA ILE A 151 -0.28 2.59 -16.63
C ILE A 151 -1.75 2.98 -16.72
N VAL A 152 -2.31 3.04 -17.93
CA VAL A 152 -3.75 3.17 -18.12
C VAL A 152 -4.39 1.80 -17.93
N ALA A 153 -4.82 1.51 -16.70
CA ALA A 153 -5.24 0.17 -16.31
C ALA A 153 -6.70 -0.12 -16.67
N HIS A 154 -7.58 0.84 -16.42
CA HIS A 154 -9.03 0.72 -16.65
C HIS A 154 -9.55 1.98 -17.36
N GLU A 155 -10.72 1.89 -17.99
CA GLU A 155 -11.40 3.05 -18.62
C GLU A 155 -12.08 3.97 -17.59
N GLY A 156 -12.03 3.60 -16.31
CA GLY A 156 -12.60 4.37 -15.21
C GLY A 156 -12.03 3.92 -13.87
N ARG A 157 -12.68 4.37 -12.79
CA ARG A 157 -12.20 4.25 -11.41
C ARG A 157 -11.60 2.90 -11.05
N ILE A 158 -10.38 2.95 -10.53
CA ILE A 158 -9.77 1.84 -9.79
C ILE A 158 -10.30 1.87 -8.35
N ASN A 159 -10.87 0.77 -7.88
CA ASN A 159 -11.46 0.69 -6.54
C ASN A 159 -10.43 0.31 -5.47
N SER A 160 -9.47 -0.52 -5.84
CA SER A 160 -8.41 -0.99 -4.96
C SER A 160 -7.19 -1.40 -5.78
N ILE A 161 -6.03 -1.35 -5.14
CA ILE A 161 -4.75 -1.73 -5.72
C ILE A 161 -3.97 -2.57 -4.70
N ALA A 162 -3.29 -3.60 -5.20
CA ALA A 162 -2.34 -4.39 -4.43
C ALA A 162 -1.09 -4.63 -5.29
N ALA A 163 0.05 -4.82 -4.65
CA ALA A 163 1.31 -5.11 -5.34
C ALA A 163 2.10 -6.17 -4.61
N ASP A 164 2.85 -6.98 -5.37
CA ASP A 164 3.94 -7.79 -4.85
C ASP A 164 5.26 -7.31 -5.48
N THR A 165 6.31 -8.13 -5.48
CA THR A 165 7.63 -7.75 -6.03
C THR A 165 7.67 -7.72 -7.57
N VAL A 166 6.69 -8.33 -8.25
CA VAL A 166 6.69 -8.54 -9.71
C VAL A 166 5.43 -7.97 -10.37
N ASN A 167 4.30 -7.95 -9.68
CA ASN A 167 2.99 -7.68 -10.25
C ASN A 167 2.20 -6.60 -9.48
N ILE A 168 1.24 -6.01 -10.18
CA ILE A 168 0.24 -5.07 -9.66
C ILE A 168 -1.15 -5.62 -9.98
N LEU A 169 -2.04 -5.66 -8.98
CA LEU A 169 -3.43 -6.10 -9.10
C LEU A 169 -4.30 -4.88 -8.92
N THR A 170 -5.25 -4.72 -9.83
CA THR A 170 -6.21 -3.63 -9.80
C THR A 170 -7.60 -4.17 -10.08
N ASN A 171 -8.61 -3.53 -9.52
CA ASN A 171 -10.00 -3.80 -9.86
C ASN A 171 -10.74 -2.51 -10.25
N SER A 172 -11.66 -2.67 -11.21
CA SER A 172 -12.72 -1.70 -11.50
C SER A 172 -14.05 -2.23 -10.98
N SER A 173 -15.18 -1.79 -11.53
CA SER A 173 -16.51 -2.32 -11.16
C SER A 173 -16.72 -3.77 -11.60
N GLU A 174 -16.16 -4.18 -12.74
CA GLU A 174 -16.46 -5.46 -13.39
C GLU A 174 -15.22 -6.26 -13.81
N GLU A 175 -14.02 -5.68 -13.67
CA GLU A 175 -12.78 -6.32 -14.11
C GLU A 175 -11.72 -6.30 -13.02
N ILE A 176 -11.00 -7.40 -12.91
CA ILE A 176 -9.76 -7.54 -12.15
C ILE A 176 -8.64 -7.73 -13.17
N LYS A 177 -7.59 -6.92 -13.05
CA LYS A 177 -6.43 -6.94 -13.94
C LYS A 177 -5.13 -7.09 -13.17
N LEU A 178 -4.29 -8.00 -13.63
CA LEU A 178 -2.93 -8.20 -13.16
C LEU A 178 -1.94 -7.66 -14.20
N TRP A 179 -0.97 -6.89 -13.74
CA TRP A 179 0.04 -6.22 -14.55
C TRP A 179 1.42 -6.65 -14.10
N ASP A 180 2.32 -6.89 -15.04
CA ASP A 180 3.73 -7.09 -14.72
C ASP A 180 4.43 -5.72 -14.59
N ILE A 181 5.11 -5.50 -13.46
CA ILE A 181 5.73 -4.21 -13.11
C ILE A 181 6.79 -3.79 -14.13
N ASN A 182 7.60 -4.75 -14.61
CA ASN A 182 8.76 -4.46 -15.44
C ASN A 182 8.36 -4.12 -16.89
N THR A 183 7.39 -4.86 -17.42
CA THR A 183 6.92 -4.72 -18.80
C THR A 183 5.75 -3.75 -18.91
N GLN A 184 5.10 -3.41 -17.80
CA GLN A 184 3.90 -2.58 -17.71
C GLN A 184 2.74 -3.10 -18.57
N LYS A 185 2.69 -4.42 -18.80
CA LYS A 185 1.68 -5.08 -19.62
C LYS A 185 0.70 -5.85 -18.76
N ASN A 186 -0.56 -5.84 -19.20
CA ASN A 186 -1.58 -6.72 -18.64
C ASN A 186 -1.25 -8.17 -18.97
N ILE A 187 -1.11 -9.00 -17.94
CA ILE A 187 -0.83 -10.44 -18.08
C ILE A 187 -2.08 -11.29 -17.80
N PHE A 188 -3.05 -10.74 -17.08
CA PHE A 188 -4.28 -11.43 -16.74
C PHE A 188 -5.45 -10.45 -16.58
N THR A 189 -6.62 -10.87 -17.07
CA THR A 189 -7.89 -10.17 -16.90
C THR A 189 -8.96 -11.19 -16.52
N HIS A 190 -9.74 -10.88 -15.48
CA HIS A 190 -10.88 -11.65 -15.03
C HIS A 190 -12.10 -10.74 -14.88
N LYS A 191 -13.26 -11.17 -15.39
CA LYS A 191 -14.48 -10.36 -15.41
C LYS A 191 -15.47 -10.89 -14.39
N ARG A 192 -15.66 -10.16 -13.30
CA ARG A 192 -16.54 -10.50 -12.18
C ARG A 192 -16.86 -9.23 -11.42
N GLN A 193 -17.87 -9.28 -10.57
CA GLN A 193 -18.09 -8.22 -9.59
C GLN A 193 -17.30 -8.55 -8.33
N GLN A 194 -16.60 -7.53 -7.82
CA GLN A 194 -15.75 -7.66 -6.64
C GLN A 194 -15.90 -6.46 -5.72
N LYS A 195 -15.71 -6.70 -4.43
CA LYS A 195 -15.62 -5.65 -3.42
C LYS A 195 -14.20 -5.41 -2.95
N ALA A 196 -13.49 -6.49 -2.59
CA ALA A 196 -12.12 -6.44 -2.18
C ALA A 196 -11.26 -7.39 -3.02
N ILE A 197 -9.97 -7.07 -3.11
CA ILE A 197 -8.97 -7.86 -3.82
C ILE A 197 -7.71 -8.00 -2.98
N ALA A 198 -7.00 -9.10 -3.16
CA ALA A 198 -5.65 -9.31 -2.65
C ALA A 198 -4.88 -10.23 -3.62
N MET A 199 -3.56 -10.31 -3.48
CA MET A 199 -2.76 -11.24 -4.27
C MET A 199 -1.61 -11.83 -3.45
N LYS A 200 -1.17 -13.01 -3.89
CA LYS A 200 0.10 -13.59 -3.48
C LYS A 200 0.65 -14.47 -4.60
N ASP A 201 1.84 -14.15 -5.08
CA ASP A 201 2.54 -14.89 -6.13
C ASP A 201 1.68 -15.02 -7.41
N SER A 202 1.22 -16.23 -7.73
CA SER A 202 0.36 -16.50 -8.89
C SER A 202 -1.14 -16.53 -8.54
N PHE A 203 -1.50 -16.35 -7.27
CA PHE A 203 -2.87 -16.39 -6.80
C PHE A 203 -3.45 -14.99 -6.67
N VAL A 204 -4.65 -14.83 -7.22
CA VAL A 204 -5.48 -13.64 -7.04
C VAL A 204 -6.67 -14.02 -6.18
N TYR A 205 -6.91 -13.23 -5.14
CA TYR A 205 -8.03 -13.36 -4.23
C TYR A 205 -8.98 -12.20 -4.45
N PHE A 206 -10.28 -12.47 -4.44
CA PHE A 206 -11.29 -11.44 -4.54
C PHE A 206 -12.57 -11.86 -3.81
N SER A 207 -13.33 -10.89 -3.33
CA SER A 207 -14.62 -11.13 -2.68
C SER A 207 -15.77 -10.69 -3.56
N ASP A 208 -16.85 -11.47 -3.54
CA ASP A 208 -18.17 -10.90 -3.83
C ASP A 208 -18.73 -10.23 -2.57
N ASN A 209 -20.06 -10.25 -2.38
CA ASN A 209 -20.67 -9.76 -1.16
C ASN A 209 -20.18 -10.51 0.08
N SER A 210 -20.16 -11.85 0.11
CA SER A 210 -19.89 -12.60 1.36
C SER A 210 -18.94 -13.78 1.19
N SER A 211 -18.48 -14.08 -0.02
CA SER A 211 -17.58 -15.19 -0.30
C SER A 211 -16.27 -14.69 -0.87
N VAL A 212 -15.18 -15.35 -0.47
CA VAL A 212 -13.84 -15.14 -1.00
C VAL A 212 -13.55 -16.23 -2.01
N TYR A 213 -13.08 -15.82 -3.17
CA TYR A 213 -12.65 -16.68 -4.25
C TYR A 213 -11.14 -16.58 -4.41
N MET A 214 -10.57 -17.66 -4.92
CA MET A 214 -9.17 -17.74 -5.30
C MET A 214 -9.09 -18.20 -6.75
N ILE A 215 -8.27 -17.51 -7.54
CA ILE A 215 -7.93 -17.90 -8.90
C ILE A 215 -6.42 -18.02 -9.06
N ASP A 216 -5.95 -19.16 -9.55
CA ASP A 216 -4.55 -19.31 -9.97
C ASP A 216 -4.42 -18.80 -11.42
N THR A 217 -3.56 -17.82 -11.61
CA THR A 217 -3.37 -17.14 -12.89
C THR A 217 -2.73 -18.03 -13.97
N ARG A 218 -2.10 -19.14 -13.58
CA ARG A 218 -1.40 -20.07 -14.48
C ARG A 218 -2.36 -21.06 -15.14
N ASP A 219 -3.29 -21.61 -14.37
CA ASP A 219 -4.27 -22.60 -14.82
C ASP A 219 -5.68 -22.02 -15.02
N LYS A 220 -5.93 -20.81 -14.51
CA LYS A 220 -7.20 -20.09 -14.52
C LYS A 220 -8.32 -20.84 -13.78
N ALA A 221 -7.96 -21.69 -12.83
CA ALA A 221 -8.92 -22.39 -11.99
C ALA A 221 -9.44 -21.45 -10.91
N GLU A 222 -10.74 -21.16 -10.93
CA GLU A 222 -11.45 -20.42 -9.88
C GLU A 222 -12.06 -21.40 -8.88
N ILE A 223 -11.80 -21.17 -7.60
CA ILE A 223 -12.46 -21.88 -6.50
C ILE A 223 -13.06 -20.88 -5.51
N ASN A 224 -14.18 -21.26 -4.89
CA ASN A 224 -14.65 -20.59 -3.67
C ASN A 224 -13.80 -21.09 -2.51
N LEU A 225 -13.06 -20.19 -1.88
CA LEU A 225 -12.14 -20.50 -0.78
C LEU A 225 -12.91 -20.63 0.55
N PHE A 226 -13.78 -19.67 0.85
CA PHE A 226 -14.70 -19.71 1.99
C PHE A 226 -15.79 -18.64 1.88
N SER A 227 -16.82 -18.77 2.71
CA SER A 227 -17.87 -17.76 2.90
C SER A 227 -17.81 -17.19 4.32
N ALA A 228 -17.86 -15.87 4.42
CA ALA A 228 -17.96 -15.13 5.67
C ALA A 228 -19.41 -15.06 6.17
N ASP A 229 -19.57 -14.66 7.43
CA ASP A 229 -20.87 -14.51 8.11
C ASP A 229 -21.65 -13.25 7.69
N SER A 230 -21.00 -12.33 6.96
CA SER A 230 -21.57 -11.05 6.55
C SER A 230 -20.85 -10.50 5.32
N GLU A 231 -21.21 -9.27 4.94
CA GLU A 231 -20.61 -8.61 3.78
C GLU A 231 -19.13 -8.34 4.00
N ILE A 232 -18.28 -8.71 3.03
CA ILE A 232 -16.84 -8.53 3.06
C ILE A 232 -16.48 -7.11 2.62
N THR A 233 -15.66 -6.45 3.42
CA THR A 233 -15.20 -5.08 3.20
C THR A 233 -13.73 -5.03 2.79
N SER A 234 -12.91 -5.97 3.24
CA SER A 234 -11.48 -6.02 2.96
C SER A 234 -10.96 -7.45 2.93
N ILE A 235 -9.96 -7.73 2.09
CA ILE A 235 -9.24 -9.01 2.04
C ILE A 235 -7.74 -8.73 2.15
N SER A 236 -7.02 -9.62 2.82
CA SER A 236 -5.56 -9.67 2.78
C SER A 236 -5.11 -11.12 2.68
N SER A 237 -3.96 -11.30 2.03
CA SER A 237 -3.29 -12.59 1.93
C SER A 237 -1.81 -12.42 2.24
N ASP A 238 -1.27 -13.29 3.09
CA ASP A 238 0.16 -13.47 3.24
C ASP A 238 0.50 -14.95 3.37
N ARG A 239 1.61 -15.35 2.71
CA ARG A 239 2.07 -16.74 2.61
C ARG A 239 0.92 -17.68 2.23
N ASN A 240 0.44 -18.49 3.17
CA ASN A 240 -0.65 -19.45 2.94
C ASN A 240 -1.95 -19.04 3.63
N SER A 241 -1.97 -17.87 4.26
CA SER A 241 -3.10 -17.32 4.98
C SER A 241 -3.86 -16.31 4.14
N VAL A 242 -5.18 -16.40 4.20
CA VAL A 242 -6.11 -15.44 3.60
C VAL A 242 -7.10 -15.03 4.67
N ALA A 243 -7.26 -13.73 4.88
CA ALA A 243 -8.16 -13.16 5.87
C ALA A 243 -9.12 -12.17 5.20
N ALA A 244 -10.38 -12.18 5.64
CA ALA A 244 -11.41 -11.26 5.20
C ALA A 244 -12.05 -10.58 6.41
N GLY A 245 -12.16 -9.26 6.35
CA GLY A 245 -12.90 -8.44 7.30
C GLY A 245 -14.33 -8.20 6.81
N THR A 246 -15.28 -8.11 7.73
CA THR A 246 -16.69 -7.92 7.39
C THR A 246 -17.29 -6.62 7.93
N ILE A 247 -18.42 -6.22 7.34
CA ILE A 247 -19.21 -5.05 7.77
C ILE A 247 -19.75 -5.17 9.19
N ASN A 248 -19.88 -6.39 9.71
CA ASN A 248 -20.37 -6.58 11.06
C ASN A 248 -19.23 -6.48 12.09
N GLY A 249 -17.95 -6.57 11.70
CA GLY A 249 -16.81 -6.61 12.61
C GLY A 249 -16.24 -8.01 12.89
N SER A 250 -16.60 -9.01 12.09
CA SER A 250 -16.02 -10.36 12.15
C SER A 250 -14.84 -10.47 11.18
N ILE A 251 -13.85 -11.27 11.55
CA ILE A 251 -12.78 -11.72 10.65
C ILE A 251 -12.99 -13.19 10.35
N THR A 252 -12.96 -13.54 9.06
CA THR A 252 -12.94 -14.93 8.60
C THR A 252 -11.61 -15.19 7.92
N TYR A 253 -10.92 -16.27 8.29
CA TYR A 253 -9.62 -16.60 7.72
C TYR A 253 -9.46 -18.10 7.46
N SER A 254 -8.60 -18.42 6.49
CA SER A 254 -8.16 -19.79 6.17
C SER A 254 -6.64 -19.81 6.05
N ILE A 255 -6.00 -20.88 6.54
CA ILE A 255 -4.55 -21.10 6.44
C ILE A 255 -4.34 -22.41 5.68
N ASN A 256 -3.47 -22.43 4.67
CA ASN A 256 -3.23 -23.61 3.84
C ASN A 256 -4.51 -24.18 3.20
N GLN A 257 -5.48 -23.33 2.86
CA GLN A 257 -6.79 -23.75 2.35
C GLN A 257 -7.51 -24.73 3.30
N SER A 258 -7.22 -24.67 4.61
CA SER A 258 -7.94 -25.42 5.61
C SER A 258 -9.36 -24.88 5.78
N LYS A 259 -10.18 -25.62 6.54
CA LYS A 259 -11.47 -25.11 7.00
C LYS A 259 -11.32 -23.73 7.62
N GLU A 260 -12.20 -22.83 7.22
CA GLU A 260 -12.27 -21.46 7.67
C GLU A 260 -12.60 -21.36 9.16
N LYS A 261 -12.03 -20.35 9.81
CA LYS A 261 -12.36 -19.93 11.17
C LYS A 261 -12.91 -18.52 11.10
N SER A 262 -13.95 -18.24 11.89
CA SER A 262 -14.55 -16.92 11.99
C SER A 262 -14.60 -16.48 13.45
N PHE A 263 -14.22 -15.23 13.69
CA PHE A 263 -14.17 -14.64 15.02
C PHE A 263 -14.73 -13.23 14.99
N LYS A 264 -15.58 -12.92 15.99
CA LYS A 264 -16.06 -11.57 16.20
C LYS A 264 -15.02 -10.78 16.96
N ILE A 265 -14.42 -9.78 16.30
CA ILE A 265 -13.34 -8.99 16.90
C ILE A 265 -13.75 -7.54 17.10
N HIS A 266 -14.56 -6.94 16.23
CA HIS A 266 -14.93 -5.53 16.29
C HIS A 266 -16.42 -5.33 16.51
N GLY A 267 -16.78 -4.17 17.06
CA GLY A 267 -18.18 -3.79 17.30
C GLY A 267 -18.87 -3.18 16.09
N LYS A 268 -18.09 -2.71 15.11
CA LYS A 268 -18.54 -2.09 13.85
C LYS A 268 -17.77 -2.66 12.65
N ALA A 269 -18.03 -2.13 11.46
CA ALA A 269 -17.40 -2.57 10.22
C ALA A 269 -15.87 -2.51 10.28
N ILE A 270 -15.22 -3.54 9.74
CA ILE A 270 -13.78 -3.56 9.51
C ILE A 270 -13.51 -2.80 8.22
N ASN A 271 -12.63 -1.79 8.27
CA ASN A 271 -12.24 -1.02 7.09
C ASN A 271 -11.06 -1.66 6.37
N ASN A 272 -10.14 -2.26 7.13
CA ASN A 272 -8.94 -2.87 6.58
C ASN A 272 -8.48 -4.06 7.44
N VAL A 273 -7.90 -5.06 6.78
CA VAL A 273 -7.34 -6.26 7.41
C VAL A 273 -5.99 -6.55 6.76
N CYS A 274 -5.00 -6.92 7.56
CA CYS A 274 -3.68 -7.31 7.07
C CYS A 274 -3.26 -8.61 7.75
N ALA A 275 -3.04 -9.67 6.96
CA ALA A 275 -2.53 -10.95 7.44
C ALA A 275 -1.00 -10.97 7.35
N SER A 276 -0.34 -11.64 8.30
CA SER A 276 1.12 -11.76 8.31
C SER A 276 1.61 -13.08 8.93
N MET A 277 2.61 -13.65 8.27
CA MET A 277 3.42 -14.80 8.72
C MET A 277 2.62 -16.06 9.09
N ASP A 278 1.45 -16.27 8.47
CA ASP A 278 0.51 -17.34 8.83
C ASP A 278 0.18 -17.39 10.34
N ARG A 279 0.41 -16.28 11.07
CA ARG A 279 0.27 -16.22 12.53
C ARG A 279 -0.61 -15.08 12.99
N TYR A 280 -0.47 -13.89 12.42
CA TYR A 280 -1.16 -12.73 12.94
C TYR A 280 -2.07 -12.06 11.92
N ILE A 281 -3.11 -11.41 12.43
CA ILE A 281 -3.97 -10.51 11.69
C ILE A 281 -4.05 -9.19 12.45
N VAL A 282 -3.81 -8.08 11.75
CA VAL A 282 -4.13 -6.74 12.23
C VAL A 282 -5.38 -6.28 11.51
N SER A 283 -6.30 -5.68 12.25
CA SER A 283 -7.55 -5.15 11.69
C SER A 283 -7.86 -3.78 12.26
N ALA A 284 -8.40 -2.92 11.41
CA ALA A 284 -8.85 -1.58 11.76
C ALA A 284 -10.34 -1.45 11.49
N SER A 285 -11.07 -0.79 12.39
CA SER A 285 -12.53 -0.71 12.35
C SER A 285 -13.07 0.70 12.57
N GLN A 286 -14.30 0.92 12.11
CA GLN A 286 -15.10 2.11 12.41
C GLN A 286 -15.48 2.27 13.88
N ASP A 287 -15.13 1.29 14.73
CA ASP A 287 -15.21 1.44 16.18
C ASP A 287 -14.02 2.20 16.79
N GLU A 288 -13.20 2.85 15.94
CA GLU A 288 -12.04 3.67 16.30
C GLU A 288 -10.92 2.86 16.97
N THR A 289 -10.94 1.53 16.81
CA THR A 289 -9.93 0.64 17.37
C THR A 289 -9.21 -0.18 16.31
N ILE A 290 -7.98 -0.53 16.65
CA ILE A 290 -7.14 -1.50 15.96
C ILE A 290 -7.05 -2.72 16.86
N SER A 291 -7.27 -3.91 16.30
CA SER A 291 -7.08 -5.17 17.02
C SER A 291 -6.00 -6.01 16.36
N LEU A 292 -5.13 -6.58 17.21
CA LEU A 292 -4.16 -7.60 16.85
C LEU A 292 -4.64 -8.98 17.31
N PHE A 293 -4.67 -9.92 16.38
CA PHE A 293 -5.17 -11.28 16.61
C PHE A 293 -4.10 -12.34 16.27
N ASP A 294 -3.88 -13.29 17.17
CA ASP A 294 -3.03 -14.46 16.94
C ASP A 294 -3.90 -15.63 16.43
N MET A 295 -3.73 -15.99 15.15
CA MET A 295 -4.45 -17.06 14.47
C MET A 295 -4.11 -18.46 14.98
N GLN A 296 -2.93 -18.65 15.58
CA GLN A 296 -2.45 -19.94 16.09
C GLN A 296 -3.10 -20.24 17.44
N ASN A 297 -3.13 -19.25 18.33
CA ASN A 297 -3.75 -19.37 19.65
C ASN A 297 -5.27 -19.08 19.62
N GLY A 298 -5.74 -18.31 18.64
CA GLY A 298 -7.14 -17.93 18.50
C GLY A 298 -7.58 -16.85 19.49
N GLU A 299 -6.66 -15.94 19.85
CA GLU A 299 -6.87 -14.94 20.90
C GLU A 299 -6.50 -13.53 20.42
N ILE A 300 -7.15 -12.53 21.01
CA ILE A 300 -6.82 -11.12 20.78
C ILE A 300 -5.61 -10.80 21.65
N VAL A 301 -4.51 -10.41 21.02
CA VAL A 301 -3.24 -10.05 21.69
C VAL A 301 -3.31 -8.60 22.18
N GLU A 302 -3.83 -7.70 21.35
CA GLU A 302 -3.91 -6.28 21.68
C GLU A 302 -5.16 -5.65 21.08
N ARG A 303 -5.71 -4.67 21.81
CA ARG A 303 -6.64 -3.68 21.27
C ARG A 303 -6.13 -2.29 21.59
N LYS A 304 -5.98 -1.45 20.55
CA LYS A 304 -5.48 -0.09 20.64
C LYS A 304 -6.54 0.89 20.15
N ALA A 305 -6.80 1.95 20.89
CA ALA A 305 -7.62 3.07 20.40
C ALA A 305 -6.76 3.91 19.45
N ALA A 306 -7.26 4.13 18.24
CA ALA A 306 -6.64 5.02 17.26
C ALA A 306 -7.31 6.40 17.24
N GLY A 307 -8.54 6.48 17.77
CA GLY A 307 -9.35 7.70 17.93
C GLY A 307 -9.71 8.43 16.64
N VAL A 308 -9.59 7.73 15.52
CA VAL A 308 -10.13 8.14 14.22
C VAL A 308 -11.08 7.07 13.71
N ASP A 309 -12.16 7.51 13.07
CA ASP A 309 -13.22 6.62 12.55
C ASP A 309 -12.73 5.68 11.43
N THR A 310 -11.65 6.06 10.74
CA THR A 310 -11.13 5.30 9.60
C THR A 310 -9.61 5.25 9.66
N VAL A 311 -9.11 4.03 9.84
CA VAL A 311 -7.68 3.72 9.91
C VAL A 311 -7.33 2.72 8.81
N THR A 312 -6.15 2.91 8.22
CA THR A 312 -5.51 1.88 7.39
C THR A 312 -4.36 1.26 8.14
N VAL A 313 -4.16 -0.04 7.91
CA VAL A 313 -3.09 -0.81 8.55
C VAL A 313 -2.25 -1.49 7.48
N SER A 314 -0.94 -1.52 7.70
CA SER A 314 0.01 -2.24 6.86
C SER A 314 1.05 -2.94 7.73
N ILE A 315 1.54 -4.09 7.27
CA ILE A 315 2.52 -4.93 7.96
C ILE A 315 3.65 -5.19 6.96
N PRO A 316 4.94 -5.11 7.36
CA PRO A 316 6.05 -5.41 6.47
C PRO A 316 6.11 -6.92 6.18
N SER A 317 6.77 -7.28 5.08
CA SER A 317 6.89 -8.67 4.63
C SER A 317 8.02 -9.48 5.29
N ASP A 318 8.82 -8.83 6.15
CA ASP A 318 10.01 -9.41 6.81
C ASP A 318 9.63 -10.26 8.04
N THR A 319 10.56 -10.52 8.94
CA THR A 319 10.32 -11.30 10.17
C THR A 319 9.93 -10.44 11.37
N VAL A 320 9.95 -9.13 11.23
CA VAL A 320 9.62 -8.22 12.34
C VAL A 320 8.14 -7.88 12.24
N ASN A 321 7.44 -8.21 13.31
CA ASN A 321 6.03 -7.95 13.40
C ASN A 321 5.84 -6.52 13.91
N ILE A 322 5.78 -5.56 12.99
CA ILE A 322 5.31 -4.20 13.25
C ILE A 322 4.15 -3.87 12.32
N TYR A 323 3.32 -2.91 12.70
CA TYR A 323 2.26 -2.41 11.84
C TYR A 323 2.20 -0.89 11.91
N THR A 324 1.80 -0.25 10.82
CA THR A 324 1.57 1.20 10.79
C THR A 324 0.10 1.52 10.76
N TYR A 325 -0.26 2.67 11.30
CA TYR A 325 -1.62 3.18 11.28
C TYR A 325 -1.66 4.70 11.42
N ALA A 326 -2.75 5.33 10.98
CA ALA A 326 -2.98 6.76 11.18
C ALA A 326 -3.59 7.03 12.57
N ASN A 327 -3.04 8.00 13.31
CA ASN A 327 -3.50 8.36 14.65
C ASN A 327 -4.49 9.55 14.65
N GLU A 328 -4.96 9.96 15.83
CA GLU A 328 -5.88 11.10 16.05
C GLU A 328 -5.36 12.42 15.47
N ASP A 329 -4.05 12.62 15.49
CA ASP A 329 -3.40 13.83 15.00
C ASP A 329 -3.26 13.85 13.46
N GLY A 330 -3.62 12.73 12.81
CA GLY A 330 -3.48 12.54 11.37
C GLY A 330 -2.10 12.06 10.94
N ASP A 331 -1.20 11.80 11.90
CA ASP A 331 0.16 11.34 11.68
C ASP A 331 0.26 9.81 11.62
N LEU A 332 1.35 9.33 11.00
CA LEU A 332 1.65 7.91 10.97
C LEU A 332 2.26 7.47 12.30
N SER A 333 1.74 6.37 12.85
CA SER A 333 2.25 5.74 14.07
C SER A 333 2.52 4.26 13.83
N ALA A 334 3.42 3.67 14.61
CA ALA A 334 3.71 2.25 14.58
C ALA A 334 3.15 1.52 15.81
N GLY A 335 2.91 0.21 15.66
CA GLY A 335 2.74 -0.73 16.76
C GLY A 335 3.62 -1.95 16.55
N SER A 336 4.03 -2.58 17.64
CA SER A 336 4.87 -3.79 17.64
C SER A 336 4.12 -4.95 18.26
N PHE A 337 4.23 -6.13 17.66
CA PHE A 337 3.56 -7.32 18.16
C PHE A 337 4.36 -7.94 19.31
N GLU A 338 5.67 -7.72 19.35
CA GLU A 338 6.54 -8.16 20.46
C GLU A 338 6.17 -7.41 21.74
N ASP A 339 5.98 -6.10 21.65
CA ASP A 339 5.52 -5.29 22.78
C ASP A 339 4.10 -5.67 23.22
N ALA A 340 3.24 -6.01 22.26
CA ALA A 340 1.90 -6.50 22.55
C ALA A 340 1.93 -7.83 23.31
N LEU A 341 2.80 -8.76 22.91
CA LEU A 341 2.97 -10.06 23.58
C LEU A 341 3.55 -9.91 24.99
N LEU A 342 4.53 -9.01 25.18
CA LEU A 342 5.14 -8.74 26.49
C LEU A 342 4.15 -8.19 27.53
N ARG A 343 2.99 -7.67 27.12
CA ARG A 343 1.95 -7.18 28.05
C ARG A 343 1.02 -8.28 28.57
N ILE A 344 1.05 -9.47 27.96
CA ILE A 344 0.19 -10.60 28.32
C ILE A 344 0.88 -11.54 29.32
N GLU A 345 2.22 -11.56 29.33
CA GLU A 345 3.05 -12.27 30.31
C GLU A 345 3.17 -11.49 31.64
#